data_AF-A0A3M8AMD3-F1
#
_entry.id   AF-A0A3M8AMD3-F1
#
_cell.length_a   1.000
_cell.length_b   1.000
_cell.length_c   1.000
_cell.angle_alpha   90.00
_cell.angle_beta   90.00
_cell.angle_gamma   90.00
#
_symmetry.space_group_name_H-M   'P 1'
#
loop_
_entity.id
_entity.type
_entity.pdbx_description
1 polymer ?
#
loop_
_entity_poly.entity_id
_entity_poly.type
_entity_poly.pdbx_seq_one_letter_code
_entity_poly.pdbx_strand_id
1 'polypeptide(L)'
;MESRIARSELRRFIGSTEHSISPKGVAALYGRAEMLARLPLRVQRWIVSKARGPEYMGFVVEPYCTFLAYEIRDEAAADRMLPPGYRLVATSMFEGEAPRTSAILGAFNVHASVFWGARVELYLIAENLRTGMLTWVICDVESNTINYDPGQGFSASTTDRAVITTSHAGEVIVDVRSRERPNDLALTVSLADGTMRPLDQRLWVEGNMSVDYGGRLAHARSQPFGLVFDPGEMSQALHLPLDSVEVERNTFGTEFLAESPFSVACFPFAQHFLTTSYPRSSPIRDQRSLEEMVRAHAGPAR
;
A
#
# COMPACT_ATOMS: atom_id res chain seq x y z
N MET A 1 2.50 -20.60 -0.13
CA MET A 1 1.51 -21.21 0.79
C MET A 1 0.14 -21.06 0.16
N GLU A 2 -0.64 -22.13 -0.01
CA GLU A 2 -1.93 -22.06 -0.73
C GLU A 2 -3.07 -21.56 0.17
N SER A 3 -3.90 -20.63 -0.34
CA SER A 3 -5.12 -20.16 0.32
C SER A 3 -6.13 -21.29 0.47
N ARG A 4 -6.73 -21.44 1.65
CA ARG A 4 -7.82 -22.42 1.91
C ARG A 4 -9.21 -21.81 1.73
N ILE A 5 -9.32 -20.68 1.06
CA ILE A 5 -10.59 -20.01 0.78
C ILE A 5 -11.19 -20.64 -0.48
N ALA A 6 -12.44 -21.09 -0.41
CA ALA A 6 -13.09 -21.67 -1.57
C ALA A 6 -13.32 -20.59 -2.64
N ARG A 7 -13.21 -20.94 -3.93
CA ARG A 7 -13.42 -19.98 -5.04
C ARG A 7 -14.76 -19.23 -4.95
N SER A 8 -15.81 -19.86 -4.44
CA SER A 8 -17.10 -19.23 -4.23
C SER A 8 -17.11 -18.21 -3.08
N GLU A 9 -16.36 -18.48 -2.00
CA GLU A 9 -16.14 -17.55 -0.89
C GLU A 9 -15.34 -16.33 -1.36
N LEU A 10 -14.24 -16.57 -2.09
CA LEU A 10 -13.42 -15.50 -2.68
C LEU A 10 -14.25 -14.57 -3.57
N ARG A 11 -15.02 -15.13 -4.51
CA ARG A 11 -15.90 -14.33 -5.39
C ARG A 11 -16.90 -13.47 -4.62
N ARG A 12 -17.43 -13.98 -3.50
CA ARG A 12 -18.33 -13.21 -2.65
C ARG A 12 -17.60 -12.12 -1.87
N PHE A 13 -16.40 -12.40 -1.35
CA PHE A 13 -15.56 -11.40 -0.69
C PHE A 13 -15.19 -10.26 -1.64
N ILE A 14 -14.77 -10.58 -2.86
CA ILE A 14 -14.51 -9.61 -3.94
C ILE A 14 -15.76 -8.78 -4.20
N GLY A 15 -16.90 -9.43 -4.46
CA GLY A 15 -18.16 -8.74 -4.72
C GLY A 15 -18.62 -7.84 -3.56
N SER A 16 -18.38 -8.25 -2.31
CA SER A 16 -18.67 -7.46 -1.10
C SER A 16 -17.77 -6.23 -1.01
N THR A 17 -16.47 -6.39 -1.25
CA THR A 17 -15.47 -5.31 -1.24
C THR A 17 -15.80 -4.27 -2.30
N GLU A 18 -15.99 -4.71 -3.55
CA GLU A 18 -16.38 -3.86 -4.68
C GLU A 18 -17.71 -3.14 -4.44
N HIS A 19 -18.72 -3.84 -3.90
CA HIS A 19 -20.03 -3.24 -3.60
C HIS A 19 -19.97 -2.16 -2.52
N SER A 20 -18.97 -2.23 -1.62
CA SER A 20 -18.77 -1.19 -0.60
C SER A 20 -18.25 0.13 -1.17
N ILE A 21 -17.78 0.13 -2.41
CA ILE A 21 -17.16 1.26 -3.08
C ILE A 21 -18.18 1.94 -3.99
N SER A 22 -18.47 3.21 -3.73
CA SER A 22 -19.42 3.99 -4.52
C SER A 22 -18.74 5.20 -5.15
N PRO A 23 -18.62 5.30 -6.49
CA PRO A 23 -18.02 6.47 -7.14
C PRO A 23 -18.69 7.78 -6.70
N LYS A 24 -20.03 7.78 -6.59
CA LYS A 24 -20.80 8.93 -6.11
C LYS A 24 -20.51 9.26 -4.64
N GLY A 25 -20.34 8.24 -3.81
CA GLY A 25 -19.95 8.39 -2.40
C GLY A 25 -18.57 9.04 -2.26
N VAL A 26 -17.58 8.53 -3.00
CA VAL A 26 -16.21 9.06 -3.01
C VAL A 26 -16.17 10.51 -3.47
N ALA A 27 -16.85 10.85 -4.56
CA ALA A 27 -16.92 12.23 -5.05
C ALA A 27 -17.51 13.20 -4.00
N ALA A 28 -18.54 12.78 -3.26
CA ALA A 28 -19.13 13.59 -2.19
C ALA A 28 -18.19 13.74 -0.98
N LEU A 29 -17.38 12.72 -0.68
CA LEU A 29 -16.39 12.76 0.39
C LEU A 29 -15.20 13.66 0.04
N TYR A 30 -14.81 13.73 -1.23
CA TYR A 30 -13.72 14.59 -1.70
C TYR A 30 -13.90 16.04 -1.26
N GLY A 31 -15.04 16.65 -1.61
CA GLY A 31 -15.32 18.05 -1.23
C GLY A 31 -15.42 18.26 0.28
N ARG A 32 -15.86 17.25 1.04
CA ARG A 32 -15.87 17.31 2.52
C ARG A 32 -14.46 17.25 3.08
N ALA A 33 -13.59 16.39 2.57
CA ALA A 33 -12.21 16.27 3.03
C ALA A 33 -11.43 17.57 2.76
N GLU A 34 -11.59 18.20 1.60
CA GLU A 34 -10.99 19.52 1.32
C GLU A 34 -11.45 20.60 2.30
N MET A 35 -12.73 20.60 2.66
CA MET A 35 -13.25 21.51 3.68
C MET A 35 -12.65 21.20 5.06
N LEU A 36 -12.57 19.93 5.45
CA LEU A 36 -12.00 19.49 6.72
C LEU A 36 -10.50 19.78 6.82
N ALA A 37 -9.76 19.69 5.73
CA ALA A 37 -8.33 20.00 5.65
C ALA A 37 -7.99 21.43 6.08
N ARG A 38 -8.95 22.37 5.95
CA ARG A 38 -8.80 23.77 6.39
C ARG A 38 -8.90 23.95 7.90
N LEU A 39 -9.38 22.95 8.63
CA LEU A 39 -9.50 23.01 10.09
C LEU A 39 -8.16 22.73 10.76
N PRO A 40 -7.90 23.25 11.98
CA PRO A 40 -6.72 22.86 12.74
C PRO A 40 -6.65 21.35 12.96
N LEU A 41 -5.45 20.77 12.87
CA LEU A 41 -5.23 19.32 12.96
C LEU A 41 -5.85 18.67 14.21
N ARG A 42 -5.84 19.37 15.35
CA ARG A 42 -6.49 18.91 16.59
C ARG A 42 -8.00 18.70 16.42
N VAL A 43 -8.66 19.59 15.66
CA VAL A 43 -10.10 19.50 15.37
C VAL A 43 -10.37 18.37 14.38
N GLN A 44 -9.56 18.25 13.33
CA GLN A 44 -9.68 17.15 12.37
C GLN A 44 -9.62 15.79 13.07
N ARG A 45 -8.60 15.58 13.92
CA ARG A 45 -8.44 14.36 14.72
C ARG A 45 -9.62 14.13 15.68
N TRP A 46 -10.15 15.19 16.29
CA TRP A 46 -11.34 15.09 17.12
C TRP A 46 -12.56 14.62 16.33
N ILE A 47 -12.80 15.17 15.13
CA ILE A 47 -13.89 14.74 14.22
C ILE A 47 -13.75 13.26 13.89
N VAL A 48 -12.56 12.82 13.48
CA VAL A 48 -12.25 11.42 13.18
C VAL A 48 -12.50 10.52 14.38
N SER A 49 -12.12 10.95 15.59
CA SER A 49 -12.37 10.18 16.82
C SER A 49 -13.85 10.04 17.19
N LYS A 50 -14.72 10.90 16.64
CA LYS A 50 -16.18 10.91 16.89
C LYS A 50 -16.98 10.34 15.73
N ALA A 51 -16.37 10.19 14.56
CA ALA A 51 -17.04 9.73 13.38
C ALA A 51 -17.55 8.29 13.57
N ARG A 52 -18.80 8.09 13.18
CA ARG A 52 -19.49 6.79 13.23
C ARG A 52 -19.66 6.30 11.81
N GLY A 53 -19.27 5.06 11.56
CA GLY A 53 -19.35 4.42 10.25
C GLY A 53 -19.14 2.93 10.35
N PRO A 54 -19.17 2.21 9.22
CA PRO A 54 -18.75 0.82 9.16
C PRO A 54 -17.38 0.63 9.81
N GLU A 55 -17.20 -0.49 10.51
CA GLU A 55 -15.92 -0.80 11.14
C GLU A 55 -14.81 -0.98 10.11
N TYR A 56 -15.15 -1.58 8.96
CA TYR A 56 -14.26 -1.83 7.85
C TYR A 56 -14.60 -0.97 6.64
N MET A 57 -13.56 -0.53 5.95
CA MET A 57 -13.62 0.10 4.64
C MET A 57 -12.96 -0.82 3.60
N GLY A 58 -13.64 -1.01 2.47
CA GLY A 58 -13.09 -1.72 1.32
C GLY A 58 -12.24 -0.81 0.44
N PHE A 59 -11.17 -1.36 -0.09
CA PHE A 59 -10.39 -0.77 -1.17
C PHE A 59 -9.79 -1.84 -2.08
N VAL A 60 -9.59 -1.46 -3.33
CA VAL A 60 -9.08 -2.31 -4.39
C VAL A 60 -7.87 -1.61 -4.98
N VAL A 61 -6.73 -2.30 -4.95
CA VAL A 61 -5.55 -1.90 -5.72
C VAL A 61 -5.74 -2.48 -7.12
N GLU A 62 -5.74 -1.62 -8.12
CA GLU A 62 -6.07 -1.99 -9.50
C GLU A 62 -4.96 -2.84 -10.14
N PRO A 63 -5.27 -3.58 -11.22
CA PRO A 63 -4.27 -4.32 -11.97
C PRO A 63 -3.12 -3.42 -12.44
N TYR A 64 -1.97 -4.05 -12.64
CA TYR A 64 -0.71 -3.43 -13.02
C TYR A 64 -0.09 -2.53 -11.94
N CYS A 65 -0.49 -2.70 -10.67
CA CYS A 65 0.25 -2.12 -9.57
C CYS A 65 1.68 -2.66 -9.56
N THR A 66 2.64 -1.74 -9.49
CA THR A 66 4.06 -2.03 -9.69
C THR A 66 4.85 -1.61 -8.46
N PHE A 67 5.71 -2.50 -7.98
CA PHE A 67 6.51 -2.33 -6.79
C PHE A 67 8.00 -2.49 -7.13
N LEU A 68 8.79 -1.50 -6.76
CA LEU A 68 10.23 -1.44 -6.99
C LEU A 68 10.97 -1.51 -5.65
N ALA A 69 11.79 -2.54 -5.45
CA ALA A 69 12.62 -2.67 -4.26
C ALA A 69 14.01 -2.04 -4.50
N TYR A 70 14.38 -1.09 -3.66
CA TYR A 70 15.66 -0.40 -3.66
C TYR A 70 16.46 -0.79 -2.41
N GLU A 71 17.75 -1.05 -2.58
CA GLU A 71 18.63 -1.36 -1.45
C GLU A 71 18.85 -0.09 -0.62
N ILE A 72 18.78 -0.22 0.70
CA ILE A 72 19.08 0.88 1.63
C ILE A 72 20.61 0.99 1.76
N ARG A 73 21.15 2.17 1.44
CA ARG A 73 22.58 2.51 1.51
C ARG A 73 22.95 3.26 2.80
N ASP A 74 22.02 4.05 3.34
CA ASP A 74 22.15 4.71 4.64
C ASP A 74 21.05 4.20 5.59
N GLU A 75 21.38 3.14 6.33
CA GLU A 75 20.46 2.56 7.31
C GLU A 75 20.09 3.54 8.42
N ALA A 76 20.99 4.44 8.81
CA ALA A 76 20.70 5.41 9.87
C ALA A 76 19.69 6.46 9.40
N ALA A 77 19.75 6.86 8.13
CA ALA A 77 18.73 7.73 7.53
C ALA A 77 17.38 7.04 7.37
N ALA A 78 17.37 5.79 6.91
CA ALA A 78 16.15 5.00 6.84
C ALA A 78 15.54 4.75 8.24
N ASP A 79 16.34 4.41 9.25
CA ASP A 79 15.86 4.13 10.61
C ASP A 79 15.21 5.36 11.26
N ARG A 80 15.68 6.58 10.95
CA ARG A 80 15.03 7.83 11.40
C ARG A 80 13.60 8.01 10.87
N MET A 81 13.24 7.33 9.79
CA MET A 81 11.88 7.35 9.25
C MET A 81 10.97 6.35 9.98
N LEU A 82 11.50 5.41 10.76
CA LEU A 82 10.68 4.46 11.50
C LEU A 82 10.11 5.08 12.78
N PRO A 83 8.87 4.73 13.17
CA PRO A 83 8.40 5.04 14.50
C PRO A 83 9.19 4.27 15.57
N PRO A 84 9.23 4.74 16.84
CA PRO A 84 9.94 4.03 17.90
C PRO A 84 9.47 2.58 18.08
N GLY A 85 10.39 1.67 18.38
CA GLY A 85 10.08 0.26 18.61
C GLY A 85 10.01 -0.59 17.33
N TYR A 86 10.59 -0.09 16.25
CA TYR A 86 10.76 -0.81 14.99
C TYR A 86 12.25 -1.03 14.71
N ARG A 87 12.55 -2.04 13.88
CA ARG A 87 13.90 -2.33 13.40
C ARG A 87 13.82 -2.75 11.94
N LEU A 88 14.66 -2.18 11.08
CA LEU A 88 14.78 -2.61 9.69
C LEU A 88 15.11 -4.11 9.59
N VAL A 89 14.49 -4.79 8.63
CA VAL A 89 14.72 -6.23 8.40
C VAL A 89 14.94 -6.49 6.92
N ALA A 90 15.90 -7.37 6.63
CA ALA A 90 16.12 -7.85 5.27
C ALA A 90 15.01 -8.81 4.84
N THR A 91 14.44 -8.55 3.66
CA THR A 91 13.40 -9.36 3.03
C THR A 91 13.67 -9.50 1.54
N SER A 92 12.97 -10.40 0.87
CA SER A 92 12.96 -10.53 -0.58
C SER A 92 11.57 -10.24 -1.14
N MET A 93 11.48 -9.81 -2.40
CA MET A 93 10.20 -9.64 -3.09
C MET A 93 9.61 -10.99 -3.49
N PHE A 94 10.46 -11.88 -4.00
CA PHE A 94 10.06 -13.22 -4.46
C PHE A 94 10.70 -14.32 -3.63
N GLU A 95 10.07 -15.49 -3.66
CA GLU A 95 10.57 -16.69 -3.01
C GLU A 95 11.92 -17.11 -3.61
N GLY A 96 12.88 -17.44 -2.74
CA GLY A 96 14.21 -17.90 -3.10
C GLY A 96 15.21 -16.80 -3.48
N GLU A 97 14.79 -15.54 -3.52
CA GLU A 97 15.73 -14.42 -3.69
C GLU A 97 16.50 -14.14 -2.39
N ALA A 98 17.73 -13.64 -2.54
CA ALA A 98 18.54 -13.23 -1.41
C ALA A 98 17.89 -12.02 -0.71
N PRO A 99 17.55 -12.11 0.59
CA PRO A 99 16.97 -10.99 1.32
C PRO A 99 17.92 -9.79 1.40
N ARG A 100 17.39 -8.58 1.26
CA ARG A 100 18.13 -7.32 1.42
C ARG A 100 17.34 -6.33 2.27
N THR A 101 18.04 -5.56 3.09
CA THR A 101 17.45 -4.39 3.75
C THR A 101 17.08 -3.38 2.66
N SER A 102 15.78 -3.14 2.50
CA SER A 102 15.26 -2.42 1.34
C SER A 102 14.10 -1.50 1.71
N ALA A 103 13.93 -0.47 0.89
CA ALA A 103 12.68 0.27 0.81
C ALA A 103 11.98 -0.12 -0.49
N ILE A 104 10.65 -0.06 -0.45
CA ILE A 104 9.82 -0.41 -1.60
C ILE A 104 9.05 0.83 -2.03
N LEU A 105 9.11 1.16 -3.31
CA LEU A 105 8.19 2.11 -3.94
C LEU A 105 7.03 1.34 -4.55
N GLY A 106 5.82 1.58 -4.09
CA GLY A 106 4.59 1.07 -4.72
C GLY A 106 3.95 2.17 -5.56
N ALA A 107 3.69 1.91 -6.84
CA ALA A 107 2.95 2.79 -7.74
C ALA A 107 1.69 2.07 -8.22
N PHE A 108 0.52 2.62 -7.88
CA PHE A 108 -0.75 1.97 -8.18
C PHE A 108 -1.94 2.92 -8.25
N ASN A 109 -2.93 2.53 -9.06
CA ASN A 109 -4.28 3.07 -8.93
C ASN A 109 -5.03 2.31 -7.83
N VAL A 110 -5.87 3.03 -7.10
CA VAL A 110 -6.69 2.49 -6.04
C VAL A 110 -8.07 3.12 -6.08
N HIS A 111 -9.09 2.30 -5.88
CA HIS A 111 -10.43 2.78 -5.55
C HIS A 111 -10.85 2.21 -4.21
N ALA A 112 -11.32 3.09 -3.33
CA ALA A 112 -11.72 2.80 -1.97
C ALA A 112 -13.07 3.45 -1.69
N SER A 113 -13.73 3.02 -0.61
CA SER A 113 -14.98 3.66 -0.17
C SER A 113 -14.84 5.14 0.19
N VAL A 114 -13.60 5.63 0.40
CA VAL A 114 -13.30 7.00 0.82
C VAL A 114 -12.37 7.78 -0.10
N PHE A 115 -11.67 7.15 -1.05
CA PHE A 115 -10.77 7.82 -2.00
C PHE A 115 -10.67 7.01 -3.30
N TRP A 116 -10.37 7.66 -4.42
CA TRP A 116 -10.19 6.99 -5.71
C TRP A 116 -9.17 7.78 -6.54
N GLY A 117 -8.05 7.16 -6.86
CA GLY A 117 -6.99 7.80 -7.64
C GLY A 117 -5.71 6.99 -7.73
N ALA A 118 -4.63 7.67 -8.11
CA ALA A 118 -3.28 7.13 -8.17
C ALA A 118 -2.51 7.46 -6.88
N ARG A 119 -1.67 6.52 -6.44
CA ARG A 119 -0.74 6.71 -5.31
C ARG A 119 0.64 6.18 -5.66
N VAL A 120 1.65 6.90 -5.18
CA VAL A 120 3.02 6.42 -5.03
C VAL A 120 3.36 6.44 -3.56
N GLU A 121 3.69 5.28 -2.99
CA GLU A 121 4.01 5.14 -1.57
C GLU A 121 5.45 4.63 -1.41
N LEU A 122 6.17 5.22 -0.46
CA LEU A 122 7.49 4.76 -0.02
C LEU A 122 7.34 3.98 1.29
N TYR A 123 7.70 2.70 1.25
CA TYR A 123 7.64 1.80 2.39
C TYR A 123 9.03 1.46 2.90
N LEU A 124 9.20 1.43 4.22
CA LEU A 124 10.29 0.72 4.88
C LEU A 124 9.76 -0.60 5.44
N ILE A 125 10.54 -1.66 5.24
CA ILE A 125 10.20 -2.98 5.77
C ILE A 125 10.92 -3.18 7.09
N ALA A 126 10.15 -3.32 8.16
CA ALA A 126 10.65 -3.38 9.52
C ALA A 126 9.90 -4.40 10.36
N GLU A 127 10.54 -4.92 11.39
CA GLU A 127 9.90 -5.70 12.43
C GLU A 127 9.44 -4.78 13.56
N ASN A 128 8.17 -4.90 13.95
CA ASN A 128 7.67 -4.27 15.17
C ASN A 128 8.17 -5.07 16.38
N LEU A 129 9.09 -4.50 17.17
CA LEU A 129 9.76 -5.19 18.28
C LEU A 129 8.81 -5.61 19.41
N ARG A 130 7.60 -5.03 19.48
CA ARG A 130 6.58 -5.40 20.47
C ARG A 130 5.76 -6.61 20.03
N THR A 131 5.46 -6.73 18.73
CA THR A 131 4.60 -7.81 18.22
C THR A 131 5.37 -8.93 17.52
N GLY A 132 6.62 -8.68 17.13
CA GLY A 132 7.46 -9.57 16.31
C GLY A 132 7.03 -9.66 14.84
N MET A 133 6.01 -8.90 14.43
CA MET A 133 5.48 -8.95 13.07
C MET A 133 6.33 -8.11 12.12
N LEU A 134 6.58 -8.65 10.93
CA LEU A 134 7.00 -7.85 9.78
C LEU A 134 5.91 -6.82 9.46
N THR A 135 6.31 -5.58 9.22
CA THR A 135 5.41 -4.44 9.01
C THR A 135 5.86 -3.62 7.80
N TRP A 136 4.90 -3.24 6.96
CA TRP A 136 5.08 -2.20 5.95
C TRP A 136 4.88 -0.84 6.59
N VAL A 137 5.95 -0.05 6.73
CA VAL A 137 5.87 1.28 7.32
C VAL A 137 5.82 2.32 6.20
N ILE A 138 4.65 2.92 6.00
CA ILE A 138 4.42 3.98 5.01
C ILE A 138 5.11 5.25 5.47
N CYS A 139 6.18 5.65 4.80
CA CYS A 139 7.05 6.76 5.19
C CYS A 139 6.77 8.04 4.41
N ASP A 140 6.36 7.90 3.15
CA ASP A 140 5.99 8.99 2.27
C ASP A 140 4.92 8.55 1.27
N VAL A 141 4.07 9.47 0.83
CA VAL A 141 2.99 9.24 -0.14
C VAL A 141 2.74 10.47 -0.99
N GLU A 142 2.66 10.28 -2.31
CA GLU A 142 2.05 11.24 -3.22
C GLU A 142 0.78 10.65 -3.85
N SER A 143 -0.25 11.47 -3.99
CA SER A 143 -1.57 11.02 -4.42
C SER A 143 -2.34 12.12 -5.14
N ASN A 144 -3.15 11.77 -6.14
CA ASN A 144 -4.09 12.71 -6.78
C ASN A 144 -5.49 12.72 -6.15
N THR A 145 -5.71 11.85 -5.16
CA THR A 145 -6.94 11.77 -4.38
C THR A 145 -6.73 12.29 -2.96
N ILE A 146 -7.83 12.48 -2.24
CA ILE A 146 -7.80 12.83 -0.81
C ILE A 146 -7.09 11.76 0.01
N ASN A 147 -6.37 12.20 1.04
CA ASN A 147 -5.72 11.32 2.01
C ASN A 147 -6.14 11.69 3.44
N TYR A 148 -5.99 10.74 4.34
CA TYR A 148 -6.01 11.02 5.78
C TYR A 148 -4.86 10.27 6.43
N ASP A 149 -3.87 11.01 6.91
CA ASP A 149 -2.71 10.45 7.58
C ASP A 149 -2.68 10.87 9.05
N PRO A 150 -2.28 9.99 9.99
CA PRO A 150 -2.27 10.35 11.41
C PRO A 150 -1.45 11.61 11.71
N GLY A 151 -0.30 11.76 11.07
CA GLY A 151 0.61 12.89 11.22
C GLY A 151 0.09 14.20 10.62
N GLN A 152 -0.68 14.13 9.53
CA GLN A 152 -1.01 15.30 8.69
C GLN A 152 -2.49 15.67 8.63
N GLY A 153 -3.39 14.76 9.01
CA GLY A 153 -4.83 14.94 8.90
C GLY A 153 -5.33 14.73 7.48
N PHE A 154 -6.47 15.35 7.17
CA PHE A 154 -7.04 15.37 5.83
C PHE A 154 -6.20 16.26 4.92
N SER A 155 -5.90 15.74 3.73
CA SER A 155 -5.25 16.47 2.65
C SER A 155 -5.99 16.23 1.34
N ALA A 156 -5.96 17.23 0.46
CA ALA A 156 -6.41 17.11 -0.93
C ALA A 156 -5.33 16.38 -1.77
N SER A 157 -5.49 16.39 -3.10
CA SER A 157 -4.41 15.99 -4.01
C SER A 157 -3.10 16.69 -3.63
N THR A 158 -2.02 15.91 -3.50
CA THR A 158 -0.66 16.40 -3.30
C THR A 158 0.10 16.52 -4.62
N THR A 159 -0.50 16.07 -5.73
CA THR A 159 0.13 15.98 -7.05
C THR A 159 -0.43 17.01 -8.04
N ASP A 160 0.41 17.47 -8.95
CA ASP A 160 -0.01 18.21 -10.15
C ASP A 160 0.00 17.33 -11.42
N ARG A 161 0.67 16.18 -11.35
CA ARG A 161 0.64 15.11 -12.34
C ARG A 161 0.59 13.75 -11.64
N ALA A 162 -0.30 12.88 -12.09
CA ALA A 162 -0.43 11.53 -11.54
C ALA A 162 -0.97 10.58 -12.62
N VAL A 163 -0.04 10.03 -13.39
CA VAL A 163 -0.32 9.04 -14.43
C VAL A 163 0.24 7.71 -13.94
N ILE A 164 -0.63 6.72 -13.85
CA ILE A 164 -0.27 5.31 -13.69
C ILE A 164 -1.19 4.55 -14.64
N THR A 165 -0.63 4.04 -15.73
CA THR A 165 -1.44 3.45 -16.80
C THR A 165 -0.67 2.40 -17.58
N THR A 166 -1.33 1.77 -18.54
CA THR A 166 -0.70 0.83 -19.47
C THR A 166 -0.82 1.28 -20.91
N SER A 167 0.16 0.87 -21.72
CA SER A 167 0.14 1.07 -23.17
C SER A 167 -0.31 -0.21 -23.88
N HIS A 168 -0.80 -0.08 -25.13
CA HIS A 168 -1.10 -1.23 -25.98
C HIS A 168 0.15 -2.07 -26.33
N ALA A 169 1.35 -1.52 -26.11
CA ALA A 169 2.62 -2.22 -26.32
C ALA A 169 2.99 -3.13 -25.13
N GLY A 170 2.16 -3.18 -24.09
CA GLY A 170 2.41 -4.04 -22.92
C GLY A 170 3.38 -3.41 -21.92
N GLU A 171 3.27 -2.11 -21.70
CA GLU A 171 4.10 -1.38 -20.75
C GLU A 171 3.25 -0.81 -19.62
N VAL A 172 3.83 -0.67 -18.44
CA VAL A 172 3.33 0.18 -17.36
C VAL A 172 4.06 1.51 -17.43
N ILE A 173 3.30 2.61 -17.41
CA ILE A 173 3.81 3.98 -17.45
C ILE A 173 3.43 4.66 -16.14
N VAL A 174 4.42 5.16 -15.41
CA VAL A 174 4.25 5.94 -14.19
C VAL A 174 4.88 7.31 -14.41
N ASP A 175 4.11 8.37 -14.20
CA ASP A 175 4.58 9.75 -14.20
C ASP A 175 3.78 10.52 -13.14
N VAL A 176 4.38 10.61 -11.96
CA VAL A 176 3.77 11.18 -10.75
C VAL A 176 4.68 12.27 -10.22
N ARG A 177 4.16 13.49 -10.14
CA ARG A 177 4.87 14.65 -9.64
C ARG A 177 4.08 15.35 -8.55
N SER A 178 4.75 15.59 -7.44
CA SER A 178 4.19 16.36 -6.34
C SER A 178 4.08 17.83 -6.71
N ARG A 179 2.99 18.45 -6.29
CA ARG A 179 2.77 19.90 -6.32
C ARG A 179 3.45 20.59 -5.13
N GLU A 180 3.63 19.86 -4.04
CA GLU A 180 3.94 20.43 -2.72
C GLU A 180 5.34 20.06 -2.21
N ARG A 181 5.92 18.98 -2.74
CA ARG A 181 7.16 18.35 -2.27
C ARG A 181 8.12 18.14 -3.45
N PRO A 182 9.41 17.85 -3.18
CA PRO A 182 10.36 17.48 -4.23
C PRO A 182 10.13 16.06 -4.81
N ASN A 183 9.05 15.38 -4.41
CA ASN A 183 8.73 14.02 -4.80
C ASN A 183 8.27 13.93 -6.26
N ASP A 184 8.93 13.07 -7.03
CA ASP A 184 8.73 12.84 -8.46
C ASP A 184 9.17 11.40 -8.79
N LEU A 185 8.33 10.66 -9.50
CA LEU A 185 8.59 9.32 -9.99
C LEU A 185 8.13 9.23 -11.46
N ALA A 186 9.09 9.05 -12.35
CA ALA A 186 8.86 8.81 -13.77
C ALA A 186 9.59 7.53 -14.19
N LEU A 187 8.82 6.52 -14.61
CA LEU A 187 9.37 5.26 -15.09
C LEU A 187 8.44 4.59 -16.11
N THR A 188 9.04 3.77 -16.96
CA THR A 188 8.35 2.86 -17.86
C THR A 188 8.83 1.44 -17.60
N VAL A 189 7.93 0.48 -17.57
CA VAL A 189 8.27 -0.94 -17.42
C VAL A 189 7.63 -1.77 -18.51
N SER A 190 8.43 -2.47 -19.30
CA SER A 190 7.92 -3.47 -20.24
C SER A 190 7.52 -4.75 -19.50
N LEU A 191 6.32 -5.25 -19.80
CA LEU A 191 5.77 -6.49 -19.23
C LEU A 191 6.09 -7.72 -20.10
N ALA A 192 6.69 -7.54 -21.28
CA ALA A 192 6.84 -8.59 -22.29
C ALA A 192 7.60 -9.83 -21.76
N ASP A 193 8.67 -9.59 -21.01
CA ASP A 193 9.54 -10.64 -20.45
C ASP A 193 9.24 -10.95 -18.97
N GLY A 194 8.09 -10.46 -18.47
CA GLY A 194 7.64 -10.72 -17.12
C GLY A 194 7.26 -12.19 -16.92
N THR A 195 7.73 -12.78 -15.84
CA THR A 195 7.40 -14.17 -15.48
C THR A 195 6.67 -14.22 -14.16
N MET A 196 5.55 -14.94 -14.11
CA MET A 196 4.85 -15.17 -12.84
C MET A 196 5.74 -15.98 -11.91
N ARG A 197 6.11 -15.43 -10.76
CA ARG A 197 6.94 -16.09 -9.75
C ARG A 197 6.27 -16.02 -8.37
N PRO A 198 6.47 -17.05 -7.52
CA PRO A 198 5.98 -17.02 -6.15
C PRO A 198 6.57 -15.84 -5.36
N LEU A 199 5.72 -15.16 -4.61
CA LEU A 199 6.08 -14.03 -3.76
C LEU A 199 6.58 -14.51 -2.39
N ASP A 200 7.49 -13.75 -1.77
CA ASP A 200 7.91 -14.02 -0.39
C ASP A 200 6.73 -13.80 0.57
N GLN A 201 6.26 -14.88 1.19
CA GLN A 201 5.03 -14.83 1.99
C GLN A 201 5.18 -14.02 3.27
N ARG A 202 6.42 -13.87 3.78
CA ARG A 202 6.66 -13.03 4.95
C ARG A 202 6.50 -11.57 4.58
N LEU A 203 7.06 -11.14 3.44
CA LEU A 203 6.87 -9.78 2.96
C LEU A 203 5.41 -9.49 2.60
N TRP A 204 4.79 -10.33 1.78
CA TRP A 204 3.50 -9.98 1.15
C TRP A 204 2.27 -10.40 1.93
N VAL A 205 2.32 -11.48 2.73
CA VAL A 205 1.19 -11.88 3.56
C VAL A 205 1.34 -11.33 4.97
N GLU A 206 2.42 -11.66 5.68
CA GLU A 206 2.65 -11.17 7.04
C GLU A 206 2.77 -9.66 7.09
N GLY A 207 3.53 -9.07 6.17
CA GLY A 207 3.65 -7.62 6.06
C GLY A 207 2.31 -6.92 5.83
N ASN A 208 1.40 -7.43 5.00
CA ASN A 208 0.08 -6.78 4.82
C ASN A 208 -0.87 -7.00 6.01
N MET A 209 -0.57 -7.93 6.93
CA MET A 209 -1.25 -8.02 8.23
C MET A 209 -0.74 -6.97 9.24
N SER A 210 0.34 -6.24 8.93
CA SER A 210 0.86 -5.13 9.73
C SER A 210 1.33 -3.95 8.88
N VAL A 211 0.58 -2.86 8.92
CA VAL A 211 0.92 -1.59 8.26
C VAL A 211 0.94 -0.49 9.31
N ASP A 212 1.95 0.38 9.28
CA ASP A 212 2.03 1.56 10.15
C ASP A 212 2.54 2.77 9.37
N TYR A 213 2.55 3.94 10.01
CA TYR A 213 3.00 5.19 9.44
C TYR A 213 4.31 5.66 10.07
N GLY A 214 5.30 5.92 9.21
CA GLY A 214 6.60 6.47 9.54
C GLY A 214 6.79 7.89 9.01
N GLY A 215 8.00 8.41 9.15
CA GLY A 215 8.45 9.69 8.60
C GLY A 215 7.49 10.83 8.95
N ARG A 216 7.07 11.57 7.92
CA ARG A 216 6.14 12.70 8.06
C ARG A 216 4.69 12.29 8.34
N LEU A 217 4.34 11.03 8.11
CA LEU A 217 3.00 10.47 8.28
C LEU A 217 2.78 9.96 9.71
N ALA A 218 3.87 9.73 10.43
CA ALA A 218 3.86 9.25 11.80
C ALA A 218 3.12 10.20 12.76
N HIS A 219 2.49 9.60 13.76
CA HIS A 219 1.97 10.32 14.91
C HIS A 219 2.18 9.45 16.16
N ALA A 220 2.52 10.06 17.29
CA ALA A 220 2.87 9.35 18.53
C ALA A 220 1.78 8.43 19.09
N ARG A 221 0.54 8.54 18.60
CA ARG A 221 -0.60 7.68 18.98
C ARG A 221 -1.04 6.72 17.88
N SER A 222 -0.36 6.70 16.74
CA SER A 222 -0.60 5.70 15.70
C SER A 222 -0.29 4.31 16.24
N GLN A 223 -1.03 3.33 15.74
CA GLN A 223 -0.79 1.92 16.01
C GLN A 223 -0.83 1.20 14.67
N PRO A 224 -0.04 0.13 14.51
CA PRO A 224 -0.12 -0.68 13.30
C PRO A 224 -1.53 -1.25 13.15
N PHE A 225 -2.00 -1.27 11.91
CA PHE A 225 -3.29 -1.85 11.51
C PHE A 225 -3.04 -2.99 10.52
N GLY A 226 -3.98 -3.92 10.39
CA GLY A 226 -3.85 -5.06 9.49
C GLY A 226 -4.89 -5.02 8.39
N LEU A 227 -4.52 -5.53 7.22
CA LEU A 227 -5.42 -5.68 6.08
C LEU A 227 -6.06 -7.08 6.11
N VAL A 228 -7.33 -7.15 5.71
CA VAL A 228 -8.04 -8.41 5.43
C VAL A 228 -8.08 -8.59 3.91
N PHE A 229 -7.57 -9.71 3.42
CA PHE A 229 -7.48 -10.07 2.00
C PHE A 229 -7.32 -11.59 1.86
N ASP A 230 -7.57 -12.12 0.66
CA ASP A 230 -7.25 -13.52 0.36
C ASP A 230 -5.73 -13.66 0.13
N PRO A 231 -5.00 -14.47 0.92
CA PRO A 231 -3.56 -14.70 0.71
C PRO A 231 -3.21 -15.17 -0.71
N GLY A 232 -4.15 -15.77 -1.44
CA GLY A 232 -3.99 -16.17 -2.83
C GLY A 232 -3.70 -14.99 -3.77
N GLU A 233 -4.20 -13.79 -3.46
CA GLU A 233 -3.87 -12.57 -4.22
C GLU A 233 -2.40 -12.13 -4.04
N MET A 234 -1.74 -12.65 -3.00
CA MET A 234 -0.31 -12.43 -2.69
C MET A 234 0.53 -13.69 -2.92
N SER A 235 0.05 -14.63 -3.72
CA SER A 235 0.78 -15.88 -3.99
C SER A 235 1.90 -15.70 -5.01
N GLN A 236 1.68 -14.87 -6.03
CA GLN A 236 2.60 -14.66 -7.15
C GLN A 236 2.34 -13.31 -7.82
N ALA A 237 3.37 -12.74 -8.42
CA ALA A 237 3.29 -11.57 -9.30
C ALA A 237 4.23 -11.75 -10.50
N LEU A 238 4.14 -10.86 -11.48
CA LEU A 238 5.15 -10.78 -12.54
C LEU A 238 6.46 -10.28 -11.92
N HIS A 239 7.48 -11.12 -11.97
CA HIS A 239 8.86 -10.73 -11.76
C HIS A 239 9.40 -10.16 -13.08
N LEU A 240 9.73 -8.87 -13.07
CA LEU A 240 10.17 -8.15 -14.26
C LEU A 240 11.70 -8.08 -14.30
N PRO A 241 12.36 -8.40 -15.44
CA PRO A 241 13.80 -8.20 -15.60
C PRO A 241 14.18 -6.73 -15.36
N LEU A 242 15.31 -6.48 -14.69
CA LEU A 242 15.72 -5.09 -14.40
C LEU A 242 15.99 -4.28 -15.67
N ASP A 243 16.47 -4.93 -16.73
CA ASP A 243 16.69 -4.30 -18.05
C ASP A 243 15.38 -3.88 -18.74
N SER A 244 14.21 -4.34 -18.27
CA SER A 244 12.91 -3.93 -18.78
C SER A 244 12.32 -2.70 -18.06
N VAL A 245 13.05 -2.16 -17.08
CA VAL A 245 12.64 -1.05 -16.21
C VAL A 245 13.48 0.18 -16.54
N GLU A 246 12.87 1.20 -17.12
CA GLU A 246 13.50 2.50 -17.35
C GLU A 246 13.02 3.49 -16.29
N VAL A 247 13.89 3.82 -15.33
CA VAL A 247 13.63 4.86 -14.32
C VAL A 247 14.26 6.16 -14.80
N GLU A 248 13.44 7.05 -15.38
CA GLU A 248 13.90 8.38 -15.79
C GLU A 248 14.14 9.30 -14.59
N ARG A 249 13.31 9.16 -13.56
CA ARG A 249 13.40 9.95 -12.34
C ARG A 249 12.82 9.22 -11.15
N ASN A 250 13.54 9.27 -10.03
CA ASN A 250 13.05 8.88 -8.72
C ASN A 250 13.67 9.82 -7.67
N THR A 251 12.86 10.63 -7.01
CA THR A 251 13.32 11.51 -5.92
C THR A 251 12.92 11.02 -4.52
N PHE A 252 12.12 9.95 -4.42
CA PHE A 252 11.73 9.36 -3.15
C PHE A 252 12.93 8.70 -2.47
N GLY A 253 13.13 8.99 -1.18
CA GLY A 253 14.17 8.32 -0.37
C GLY A 253 15.61 8.53 -0.87
N THR A 254 15.87 9.56 -1.68
CA THR A 254 17.21 9.83 -2.29
C THR A 254 18.34 9.95 -1.28
N GLU A 255 18.04 10.30 -0.02
CA GLU A 255 19.02 10.38 1.06
C GLU A 255 19.57 9.01 1.48
N PHE A 256 18.86 7.91 1.21
CA PHE A 256 19.20 6.60 1.76
C PHE A 256 19.05 5.42 0.80
N LEU A 257 18.48 5.61 -0.40
CA LEU A 257 18.31 4.55 -1.39
C LEU A 257 19.47 4.47 -2.37
N ALA A 258 19.73 3.26 -2.86
CA ALA A 258 20.51 3.06 -4.08
C ALA A 258 19.82 3.71 -5.29
N GLU A 259 20.58 4.02 -6.33
CA GLU A 259 20.09 4.71 -7.54
C GLU A 259 19.14 3.86 -8.38
N SER A 260 19.27 2.53 -8.33
CA SER A 260 18.48 1.60 -9.16
C SER A 260 17.84 0.50 -8.31
N PRO A 261 16.65 0.02 -8.71
CA PRO A 261 15.99 -1.09 -8.02
C PRO A 261 16.78 -2.39 -8.26
N PHE A 262 16.68 -3.32 -7.31
CA PHE A 262 17.27 -4.66 -7.46
C PHE A 262 16.22 -5.76 -7.68
N SER A 263 14.93 -5.45 -7.50
CA SER A 263 13.82 -6.37 -7.78
C SER A 263 12.56 -5.56 -8.10
N VAL A 264 11.78 -6.02 -9.08
CA VAL A 264 10.54 -5.37 -9.52
C VAL A 264 9.42 -6.39 -9.65
N ALA A 265 8.30 -6.10 -9.00
CA ALA A 265 7.08 -6.91 -9.04
C ALA A 265 5.94 -6.11 -9.65
N CYS A 266 5.15 -6.73 -10.54
CA CYS A 266 3.91 -6.16 -11.06
C CYS A 266 2.78 -7.17 -10.92
N PHE A 267 1.66 -6.78 -10.33
CA PHE A 267 0.50 -7.67 -10.22
C PHE A 267 -0.40 -7.44 -11.43
N PRO A 268 -0.61 -8.43 -12.31
CA PRO A 268 -1.43 -8.27 -13.51
C PRO A 268 -2.94 -8.34 -13.22
N PHE A 269 -3.33 -8.32 -11.93
CA PHE A 269 -4.69 -8.45 -11.45
C PHE A 269 -4.92 -7.54 -10.25
N ALA A 270 -6.19 -7.27 -9.94
CA ALA A 270 -6.59 -6.45 -8.82
C ALA A 270 -6.43 -7.20 -7.48
N GLN A 271 -6.17 -6.45 -6.42
CA GLN A 271 -6.09 -6.96 -5.05
C GLN A 271 -7.19 -6.30 -4.22
N HIS A 272 -7.93 -7.09 -3.45
CA HIS A 272 -9.11 -6.66 -2.72
C HIS A 272 -8.85 -6.72 -1.22
N PHE A 273 -8.96 -5.57 -0.58
CA PHE A 273 -8.65 -5.41 0.82
C PHE A 273 -9.82 -4.83 1.60
N LEU A 274 -9.93 -5.25 2.85
CA LEU A 274 -10.61 -4.48 3.88
C LEU A 274 -9.58 -3.99 4.89
N THR A 275 -9.74 -2.76 5.35
CA THR A 275 -9.01 -2.24 6.50
C THR A 275 -9.99 -1.58 7.45
N THR A 276 -9.60 -1.43 8.72
CA THR A 276 -10.39 -0.66 9.66
C THR A 276 -10.53 0.78 9.16
N SER A 277 -11.74 1.34 9.18
CA SER A 277 -12.01 2.72 8.73
C SER A 277 -11.17 3.78 9.46
N TYR A 278 -10.63 3.44 10.64
CA TYR A 278 -9.63 4.21 11.36
C TYR A 278 -8.51 3.27 11.82
N PRO A 279 -7.22 3.66 11.70
CA PRO A 279 -6.10 2.83 12.15
C PRO A 279 -6.28 2.39 13.60
N ARG A 280 -6.51 1.10 13.80
CA ARG A 280 -6.61 0.44 15.10
C ARG A 280 -5.80 -0.84 15.03
N SER A 281 -5.24 -1.24 16.18
CA SER A 281 -4.57 -2.54 16.29
C SER A 281 -5.50 -3.65 15.79
N SER A 282 -5.06 -4.36 14.76
CA SER A 282 -5.77 -5.54 14.27
C SER A 282 -5.42 -6.77 15.12
N PRO A 283 -6.38 -7.68 15.37
CA PRO A 283 -6.10 -8.96 16.01
C PRO A 283 -5.52 -10.01 15.06
N ILE A 284 -5.41 -9.74 13.75
CA ILE A 284 -4.94 -10.70 12.74
C ILE A 284 -3.43 -10.85 12.87
N ARG A 285 -2.97 -12.04 13.28
CA ARG A 285 -1.54 -12.34 13.50
C ARG A 285 -1.04 -13.51 12.68
N ASP A 286 -1.94 -14.22 12.02
CA ASP A 286 -1.62 -15.40 11.23
C ASP A 286 -2.59 -15.55 10.06
N GLN A 287 -2.18 -16.37 9.08
CA GLN A 287 -2.98 -16.64 7.88
C GLN A 287 -4.34 -17.26 8.23
N ARG A 288 -4.43 -18.10 9.26
CA ARG A 288 -5.70 -18.74 9.62
C ARG A 288 -6.74 -17.69 10.01
N SER A 289 -6.35 -16.75 10.87
CA SER A 289 -7.19 -15.64 11.31
C SER A 289 -7.56 -14.74 10.14
N LEU A 290 -6.63 -14.52 9.20
CA LEU A 290 -6.88 -13.78 7.96
C LEU A 290 -7.95 -14.46 7.10
N GLU A 291 -7.84 -15.77 6.86
CA GLU A 291 -8.83 -16.54 6.11
C GLU A 291 -10.21 -16.59 6.79
N GLU A 292 -10.24 -16.70 8.12
CA GLU A 292 -11.48 -16.63 8.90
C GLU A 292 -12.17 -15.26 8.74
N MET A 293 -11.39 -14.17 8.74
CA MET A 293 -11.89 -12.81 8.48
C MET A 293 -12.41 -12.65 7.06
N VAL A 294 -11.75 -13.22 6.04
CA VAL A 294 -12.26 -13.21 4.67
C VAL A 294 -13.61 -13.93 4.58
N ARG A 295 -13.73 -15.12 5.17
CA ARG A 295 -15.01 -15.87 5.19
C ARG A 295 -16.12 -15.09 5.90
N ALA A 296 -15.80 -14.41 7.00
CA ALA A 296 -16.76 -13.58 7.71
C ALA A 296 -17.30 -12.41 6.84
N HIS A 297 -16.45 -11.82 6.00
CA HIS A 297 -16.81 -10.69 5.14
C HIS A 297 -17.32 -11.08 3.74
N ALA A 298 -17.17 -12.35 3.35
CA ALA A 298 -17.79 -12.90 2.15
C ALA A 298 -19.32 -12.97 2.25
N GLY A 299 -19.91 -12.90 3.46
CA GLY A 299 -21.35 -13.02 3.67
C GLY A 299 -21.90 -14.44 3.40
N PRO A 300 -23.19 -14.68 3.71
CA PRO A 300 -23.79 -16.00 3.53
C PRO A 300 -23.88 -16.39 2.05
N ALA A 301 -23.78 -17.70 1.77
CA ALA A 301 -24.14 -18.23 0.46
C ALA A 301 -25.63 -17.97 0.20
N ARG A 302 -25.93 -17.30 -0.92
CA ARG A 302 -27.30 -17.15 -1.42
C ARG A 302 -27.71 -18.39 -2.18
#